data_AF-C5ATQ2-F1
#
_entry.id   AF-C5ATQ2-F1
#
_cell.length_a   1.000
_cell.length_b   1.000
_cell.length_c   1.000
_cell.angle_alpha   90.00
_cell.angle_beta   90.00
_cell.angle_gamma   90.00
#
_symmetry.space_group_name_H-M   'P 1'
#
loop_
_entity.id
_entity.type
_entity.pdbx_description
1 polymer ?
#
loop_
_entity_poly.entity_id
_entity_poly.type
_entity_poly.pdbx_seq_one_letter_code
_entity_poly.pdbx_strand_id
1 'polypeptide(L)'
;MSALLLPSGAHARDAHADAAAFAAAARHHVGERVTLDHCHLVYATDDEITCIGLLPEDAAGNVRLAGKLLIRVAAAEMQGRTRALALCAGGALDEACEVSVAGEVFDASPSFGLGAAQLMGLREATICWPD
;
A
#
# COMPACT_ATOMS: atom_id res chain seq x y z
N MET A 1 9.99 -30.19 -35.76
CA MET A 1 10.17 -28.85 -35.18
C MET A 1 9.13 -28.70 -34.08
N SER A 2 9.50 -28.93 -32.83
CA SER A 2 8.58 -28.85 -31.68
C SER A 2 8.50 -27.39 -31.22
N ALA A 3 7.33 -26.79 -31.35
CA ALA A 3 7.06 -25.46 -30.82
C ALA A 3 6.95 -25.57 -29.29
N LEU A 4 7.87 -24.91 -28.59
CA LEU A 4 7.81 -24.71 -27.15
C LEU A 4 6.65 -23.75 -26.86
N LEU A 5 5.64 -24.27 -26.17
CA LEU A 5 4.58 -23.48 -25.53
C LEU A 5 5.23 -22.63 -24.44
N LEU A 6 5.36 -21.32 -24.68
CA LEU A 6 5.62 -20.35 -23.63
C LEU A 6 4.43 -20.39 -22.66
N PRO A 7 4.65 -20.54 -21.34
CA PRO A 7 3.56 -20.43 -20.39
C PRO A 7 3.04 -18.99 -20.46
N SER A 8 1.78 -18.85 -20.85
CA SER A 8 1.00 -17.64 -20.58
C SER A 8 0.97 -17.48 -19.06
N GLY A 9 1.95 -16.75 -18.52
CA GLY A 9 1.87 -16.20 -17.18
C GLY A 9 0.59 -15.38 -17.16
N ALA A 10 -0.42 -15.93 -16.51
CA ALA A 10 -1.69 -15.29 -16.31
C ALA A 10 -1.38 -13.91 -15.74
N HIS A 11 -1.77 -12.87 -16.48
CA HIS A 11 -1.94 -11.54 -15.91
C HIS A 11 -3.01 -11.69 -14.83
N ALA A 12 -2.60 -12.04 -13.61
CA ALA A 12 -3.37 -11.70 -12.43
C ALA A 12 -3.50 -10.19 -12.53
N ARG A 13 -4.68 -9.73 -12.97
CA ARG A 13 -5.03 -8.32 -12.87
C ARG A 13 -4.99 -8.06 -11.37
N ASP A 14 -3.93 -7.41 -10.90
CA ASP A 14 -3.86 -6.94 -9.52
C ASP A 14 -5.16 -6.17 -9.29
N ALA A 15 -5.96 -6.63 -8.32
CA ALA A 15 -7.24 -5.98 -8.07
C ALA A 15 -6.95 -4.57 -7.58
N HIS A 16 -7.42 -3.58 -8.34
CA HIS A 16 -7.31 -2.18 -7.95
C HIS A 16 -8.38 -1.86 -6.92
N ALA A 17 -7.99 -1.17 -5.86
CA ALA A 17 -8.89 -0.70 -4.83
C ALA A 17 -8.44 0.65 -4.30
N ASP A 18 -9.41 1.51 -3.97
CA ASP A 18 -9.16 2.73 -3.24
C ASP A 18 -8.67 2.40 -1.81
N ALA A 19 -7.57 3.02 -1.37
CA ALA A 19 -6.96 2.73 -0.07
C ALA A 19 -7.92 2.99 1.11
N ALA A 20 -8.80 3.99 0.99
CA ALA A 20 -9.76 4.33 2.04
C ALA A 20 -10.86 3.27 2.17
N ALA A 21 -11.41 2.81 1.05
CA ALA A 21 -12.38 1.72 1.04
C ALA A 21 -11.76 0.38 1.46
N PHE A 22 -10.52 0.11 1.01
CA PHE A 22 -9.86 -1.16 1.23
C PHE A 22 -9.51 -1.40 2.71
N ALA A 23 -9.06 -0.37 3.44
CA ALA A 23 -8.56 -0.53 4.80
C ALA A 23 -9.55 -1.22 5.76
N ALA A 24 -10.86 -1.00 5.58
CA ALA A 24 -11.90 -1.63 6.40
C ALA A 24 -12.12 -3.13 6.07
N ALA A 25 -11.83 -3.54 4.83
CA ALA A 25 -12.03 -4.90 4.34
C ALA A 25 -10.73 -5.70 4.20
N ALA A 26 -9.56 -5.08 4.39
CA ALA A 26 -8.24 -5.64 4.11
C ALA A 26 -8.01 -7.05 4.67
N ARG A 27 -8.55 -7.36 5.86
CA ARG A 27 -8.46 -8.69 6.47
C ARG A 27 -9.02 -9.82 5.61
N HIS A 28 -9.98 -9.52 4.75
CA HIS A 28 -10.62 -10.50 3.86
C HIS A 28 -9.77 -10.83 2.64
N HIS A 29 -8.70 -10.07 2.40
CA HIS A 29 -7.82 -10.18 1.24
C HIS A 29 -6.44 -10.71 1.59
N VAL A 30 -6.22 -11.22 2.82
CA VAL A 30 -4.91 -11.74 3.23
C VAL A 30 -4.42 -12.83 2.28
N GLY A 31 -3.20 -12.67 1.76
CA GLY A 31 -2.58 -13.54 0.77
C GLY A 31 -2.85 -13.15 -0.69
N GLU A 32 -3.73 -12.17 -0.94
CA GLU A 32 -4.02 -11.67 -2.28
C GLU A 32 -3.05 -10.54 -2.67
N ARG A 33 -2.73 -10.44 -3.97
CA ARG A 33 -2.03 -9.27 -4.52
C ARG A 33 -3.05 -8.24 -5.00
N VAL A 34 -2.84 -7.00 -4.57
CA VAL A 34 -3.70 -5.86 -4.86
C VAL A 34 -2.86 -4.65 -5.24
N THR A 35 -3.47 -3.70 -5.92
CA THR A 35 -2.95 -2.34 -6.09
C THR A 35 -3.88 -1.39 -5.36
N LEU A 36 -3.35 -0.68 -4.37
CA LEU A 36 -4.08 0.33 -3.62
C LEU A 36 -3.81 1.70 -4.22
N ASP A 37 -4.84 2.30 -4.80
CA ASP A 37 -4.81 3.65 -5.34
C ASP A 37 -5.14 4.66 -4.22
N HIS A 38 -4.73 5.92 -4.41
CA HIS A 38 -4.94 7.03 -3.45
C HIS A 38 -4.38 6.72 -2.05
N CYS A 39 -3.24 6.04 -2.01
CA CYS A 39 -2.50 5.78 -0.81
C CYS A 39 -1.66 7.00 -0.44
N HIS A 40 -1.97 7.63 0.69
CA HIS A 40 -1.13 8.71 1.21
C HIS A 40 0.01 8.12 2.04
N LEU A 41 1.24 8.28 1.59
CA LEU A 41 2.39 7.84 2.39
C LEU A 41 2.61 8.83 3.53
N VAL A 42 2.54 8.32 4.75
CA VAL A 42 2.87 9.05 5.97
C VAL A 42 3.85 8.19 6.77
N TYR A 43 4.77 8.83 7.48
CA TYR A 43 5.77 8.13 8.30
C TYR A 43 6.53 7.04 7.51
N ALA A 44 7.65 7.44 6.92
CA ALA A 44 8.58 6.53 6.26
C ALA A 44 9.84 6.38 7.13
N THR A 45 10.24 5.14 7.40
CA THR A 45 11.53 4.74 7.96
C THR A 45 12.23 3.77 7.00
N ASP A 46 13.45 3.36 7.32
CA ASP A 46 14.18 2.39 6.51
C ASP A 46 13.47 1.03 6.41
N ASP A 47 12.69 0.67 7.42
CA ASP A 47 12.03 -0.64 7.54
C ASP A 47 10.54 -0.60 7.17
N GLU A 48 9.86 0.53 7.40
CA GLU A 48 8.41 0.62 7.31
C GLU A 48 7.93 1.97 6.75
N ILE A 49 6.88 1.90 5.92
CA ILE A 49 6.15 3.09 5.45
C ILE A 49 4.69 2.90 5.82
N THR A 50 4.01 3.93 6.32
CA THR A 50 2.56 3.84 6.56
C THR A 50 1.80 4.42 5.37
N CYS A 51 0.89 3.63 4.82
CA CYS A 51 -0.13 4.09 3.90
C CYS A 51 -1.37 4.47 4.70
N ILE A 52 -1.99 5.61 4.40
CA ILE A 52 -3.32 5.93 4.91
C ILE A 52 -4.28 6.19 3.76
N GLY A 53 -5.48 5.64 3.90
CA GLY A 53 -6.60 6.01 3.06
C GLY A 53 -7.33 7.20 3.67
N LEU A 54 -7.64 8.20 2.85
CA LEU A 54 -8.37 9.40 3.26
C LEU A 54 -9.80 9.35 2.72
N LEU A 55 -10.77 9.67 3.58
CA LEU A 55 -12.14 9.87 3.13
C LEU A 55 -12.24 11.19 2.35
N PRO A 56 -13.22 11.30 1.42
CA PRO A 56 -13.49 12.57 0.76
C PRO A 56 -13.71 13.71 1.76
N GLU A 57 -13.30 14.90 1.37
CA GLU A 57 -13.48 16.12 2.15
C GLU A 57 -14.97 16.32 2.49
N ASP A 58 -15.27 16.58 3.77
CA ASP A 58 -16.63 16.85 4.20
C ASP A 58 -17.07 18.29 3.85
N ALA A 59 -18.36 18.59 4.05
CA ALA A 59 -18.92 19.90 3.74
C ALA A 59 -18.29 21.07 4.55
N ALA A 60 -17.51 20.78 5.59
CA ALA A 60 -16.80 21.75 6.40
C ALA A 60 -15.30 21.83 6.04
N GLY A 61 -14.88 21.15 4.98
CA GLY A 61 -13.50 21.17 4.48
C GLY A 61 -12.54 20.23 5.20
N ASN A 62 -13.05 19.28 5.98
CA ASN A 62 -12.20 18.38 6.77
C ASN A 62 -11.99 17.06 6.06
N VAL A 63 -10.73 16.64 5.99
CA VAL A 63 -10.34 15.30 5.54
C VAL A 63 -10.16 14.39 6.76
N ARG A 64 -10.70 13.18 6.68
CA ARG A 64 -10.63 12.19 7.78
C ARG A 64 -9.94 10.92 7.31
N LEU A 65 -9.16 10.33 8.21
CA LEU A 65 -8.52 9.04 7.96
C LEU A 65 -9.56 7.91 7.96
N ALA A 66 -9.59 7.13 6.89
CA ALA A 66 -10.42 5.92 6.78
C ALA A 66 -9.76 4.72 7.43
N GLY A 67 -8.44 4.60 7.29
CA GLY A 67 -7.65 3.53 7.88
C GLY A 67 -6.17 3.65 7.59
N LYS A 68 -5.38 2.77 8.21
CA LYS A 68 -3.92 2.71 8.05
C LYS A 68 -3.52 1.32 7.60
N LEU A 69 -2.56 1.25 6.70
CA LEU A 69 -1.97 0.03 6.19
C LEU A 69 -0.45 0.14 6.26
N LEU A 70 0.19 -0.91 6.77
CA LEU A 70 1.63 -0.96 6.85
C LEU A 70 2.22 -1.40 5.51
N ILE A 71 3.19 -0.68 4.98
CA ILE A 71 3.85 -0.98 3.70
C ILE A 71 5.27 -1.46 3.96
N ARG A 72 5.53 -2.72 3.61
CA ARG A 72 6.86 -3.33 3.58
C ARG A 72 7.32 -3.46 2.14
N VAL A 73 8.14 -2.50 1.73
CA VAL A 73 8.63 -2.35 0.37
C VAL A 73 9.56 -3.52 0.01
N ALA A 74 9.43 -4.06 -1.19
CA ALA A 74 10.32 -5.12 -1.68
C ALA A 74 11.77 -4.63 -1.71
N ALA A 75 12.73 -5.53 -1.46
CA ALA A 75 14.16 -5.16 -1.44
C ALA A 75 14.65 -4.53 -2.75
N ALA A 76 14.03 -4.87 -3.89
CA ALA A 76 14.34 -4.31 -5.20
C ALA A 76 13.80 -2.87 -5.39
N GLU A 77 12.78 -2.46 -4.63
CA GLU A 77 12.13 -1.14 -4.75
C GLU A 77 12.83 -0.08 -3.86
N MET A 78 14.14 0.04 -4.05
CA MET A 78 14.98 0.99 -3.30
C MET A 78 14.69 2.44 -3.68
N GLN A 79 14.38 2.69 -4.94
CA GLN A 79 14.16 4.03 -5.48
C GLN A 79 12.89 4.66 -4.92
N GLY A 80 11.75 3.95 -4.99
CA GLY A 80 10.49 4.41 -4.41
C GLY A 80 10.61 4.64 -2.90
N ARG A 81 11.29 3.75 -2.17
CA ARG A 81 11.54 3.93 -0.73
C ARG A 81 12.35 5.20 -0.44
N THR A 82 13.44 5.42 -1.17
CA THR A 82 14.29 6.60 -0.99
C THR A 82 13.51 7.90 -1.23
N ARG A 83 12.67 7.92 -2.28
CA ARG A 83 11.80 9.06 -2.56
C ARG A 83 10.77 9.28 -1.44
N ALA A 84 10.14 8.23 -0.93
CA ALA A 84 9.19 8.32 0.18
C ALA A 84 9.85 8.87 1.46
N LEU A 85 11.07 8.44 1.77
CA LEU A 85 11.84 8.97 2.91
C LEU A 85 12.16 10.44 2.76
N ALA A 86 12.52 10.88 1.55
CA ALA A 86 12.86 12.27 1.30
C ALA A 86 11.64 13.21 1.36
N LEU A 87 10.48 12.76 0.89
CA LEU A 87 9.29 13.61 0.73
C LEU A 87 8.27 13.48 1.86
N CYS A 88 8.09 12.27 2.41
CA CYS A 88 6.90 11.91 3.19
C CYS A 88 7.18 11.56 4.66
N ALA A 89 8.44 11.57 5.09
CA ALA A 89 8.83 11.23 6.46
C ALA A 89 8.24 12.19 7.52
N GLY A 90 7.93 13.43 7.15
CA GLY A 90 7.40 14.45 8.06
C GLY A 90 5.95 14.24 8.52
N GLY A 91 5.22 13.29 7.92
CA GLY A 91 3.83 12.99 8.27
C GLY A 91 2.80 14.04 7.83
N ALA A 92 3.18 14.97 6.95
CA ALA A 92 2.27 15.91 6.32
C ALA A 92 1.43 15.23 5.22
N LEU A 93 0.18 15.66 5.06
CA LEU A 93 -0.71 15.20 3.98
C LEU A 93 -0.48 15.99 2.69
N ASP A 94 0.75 16.00 2.19
CA ASP A 94 1.11 16.68 0.94
C ASP A 94 0.70 15.82 -0.27
N GLU A 95 0.05 16.42 -1.29
CA GLU A 95 -0.31 15.76 -2.55
C GLU A 95 0.89 15.05 -3.19
N ALA A 96 2.11 15.55 -2.99
CA ALA A 96 3.34 14.91 -3.45
C ALA A 96 3.59 13.52 -2.84
N CYS A 97 2.85 13.12 -1.81
CA CYS A 97 2.92 11.84 -1.12
C CYS A 97 1.73 10.91 -1.42
N GLU A 98 0.81 11.33 -2.29
CA GLU A 98 -0.24 10.45 -2.80
C GLU A 98 0.32 9.56 -3.93
N VAL A 99 0.18 8.24 -3.76
CA VAL A 99 0.72 7.23 -4.67
C VAL A 99 -0.26 6.07 -4.84
N SER A 100 0.03 5.18 -5.79
CA SER A 100 -0.50 3.82 -5.75
C SER A 100 0.54 2.86 -5.14
N VAL A 101 0.10 1.83 -4.42
CA VAL A 101 1.00 0.80 -3.87
C VAL A 101 0.50 -0.59 -4.25
N ALA A 102 1.32 -1.34 -4.98
CA ALA A 102 1.03 -2.72 -5.33
C ALA A 102 1.75 -3.66 -4.36
N GLY A 103 1.09 -4.71 -3.87
CA GLY A 103 1.72 -5.66 -2.96
C GLY A 103 0.80 -6.80 -2.54
N GLU A 104 1.33 -7.73 -1.76
CA GLU A 104 0.55 -8.82 -1.17
C GLU A 104 0.02 -8.42 0.20
N VAL A 105 -1.27 -8.62 0.44
CA VAL A 105 -1.91 -8.26 1.71
C VAL A 105 -1.50 -9.25 2.79
N PHE A 106 -1.06 -8.73 3.95
CA PHE A 106 -0.68 -9.55 5.09
C PHE A 106 -1.17 -8.97 6.41
N ASP A 107 -1.31 -9.84 7.41
CA ASP A 107 -1.56 -9.44 8.79
C ASP A 107 -0.22 -9.10 9.47
N ALA A 108 -0.02 -7.82 9.77
CA ALA A 108 1.17 -7.32 10.44
C ALA A 108 1.07 -7.41 11.97
N SER A 109 -0.13 -7.64 12.51
CA SER A 109 -0.39 -7.68 13.96
C SER A 109 0.59 -8.56 14.75
N PRO A 110 0.96 -9.77 14.29
CA PRO A 110 1.89 -10.63 15.02
C PRO A 110 3.29 -10.03 15.21
N SER A 111 3.76 -9.18 14.29
CA SER A 111 5.05 -8.49 14.43
C SER A 111 5.09 -7.51 15.60
N PHE A 112 3.91 -7.11 16.10
CA PHE A 112 3.75 -6.13 17.18
C PHE A 112 3.11 -6.73 18.44
N GLY A 113 2.92 -8.05 18.50
CA GLY A 113 2.23 -8.70 19.61
C GLY A 113 0.75 -8.32 19.75
N LEU A 114 0.14 -7.84 18.67
CA LEU A 114 -1.28 -7.46 18.62
C LEU A 114 -2.15 -8.68 18.30
N GLY A 115 -3.45 -8.57 18.58
CA GLY A 115 -4.43 -9.58 18.16
C GLY A 115 -4.52 -9.65 16.63
N ALA A 116 -4.89 -10.81 16.09
CA ALA A 116 -4.98 -11.02 14.64
C ALA A 116 -5.86 -9.97 13.94
N ALA A 117 -5.44 -9.56 12.75
CA ALA A 117 -6.11 -8.59 11.88
C ALA A 117 -6.39 -7.21 12.50
N GLN A 118 -5.62 -6.81 13.52
CA GLN A 118 -5.67 -5.45 14.08
C GLN A 118 -4.82 -4.45 13.30
N LEU A 119 -3.77 -4.93 12.62
CA LEU A 119 -2.90 -4.14 11.76
C LEU A 119 -2.68 -4.92 10.46
N MET A 120 -3.20 -4.37 9.38
CA MET A 120 -3.05 -4.93 8.03
C MET A 120 -1.96 -4.19 7.26
N GLY A 121 -1.39 -4.84 6.26
CA GLY A 121 -0.37 -4.23 5.42
C GLY A 121 -0.19 -4.88 4.06
N LEU A 122 0.70 -4.29 3.26
CA LEU A 122 1.21 -4.85 2.01
C LEU A 122 2.69 -5.22 2.18
N ARG A 123 3.05 -6.44 1.79
CA ARG A 123 4.44 -6.92 1.73
C ARG A 123 4.88 -7.14 0.30
N GLU A 124 6.20 -7.21 0.11
CA GLU A 124 6.81 -7.23 -1.22
C GLU A 124 6.24 -6.10 -2.09
N ALA A 125 6.07 -4.93 -1.46
CA ALA A 125 5.31 -3.84 -2.03
C ALA A 125 6.16 -3.00 -2.99
N THR A 126 5.52 -2.47 -4.02
CA THR A 126 6.07 -1.53 -5.00
C THR A 126 5.30 -0.21 -4.91
N ILE A 127 6.02 0.91 -4.85
CA ILE A 127 5.43 2.25 -4.81
C ILE A 127 5.37 2.82 -6.23
N CYS A 128 4.17 3.10 -6.70
CA CYS A 128 3.88 3.67 -8.01
C CYS A 128 3.57 5.17 -7.84
N TRP A 129 4.55 6.02 -8.12
CA TRP A 129 4.38 7.48 -8.07
C TRP A 129 3.61 7.96 -9.30
N PRO A 130 2.75 9.00 -9.17
CA PRO A 130 2.22 9.71 -10.33
C PRO A 130 3.37 10.40 -11.08
N ASP A 131 3.34 10.32 -12.41
CA ASP A 131 4.33 10.92 -13.32
C ASP A 131 4.36 12.45 -13.26
#